data_AF-A0A8S0PBS6-F1
#
_entry.id   AF-A0A8S0PBS6-F1
#
_cell.length_a   1.000
_cell.length_b   1.000
_cell.length_c   1.000
_cell.angle_alpha   90.00
_cell.angle_beta   90.00
_cell.angle_gamma   90.00
#
_symmetry.space_group_name_H-M   'P 1'
#
loop_
_entity.id
_entity.type
_entity.pdbx_description
1 polymer ?
#
loop_
_entity_poly.entity_id
_entity_poly.type
_entity_poly.pdbx_seq_one_letter_code
_entity_poly.pdbx_strand_id
1 'polypeptide(L)'
;MVIGLQSLIKRSFHAVTPVLQHRSDDEPVDPKQELEERCKAPCTRPLKEYQACAKRIQGDESGHKHCTGQYFDYWQCVDKCVATKLFTYLK
;
A
#
# COMPACT_ATOMS: atom_id res chain seq x y z
N MET A 1 -7.94 -34.03 -24.48
CA MET A 1 -8.42 -33.57 -23.15
C MET A 1 -7.22 -33.36 -22.24
N VAL A 2 -7.29 -32.37 -21.35
CA VAL A 2 -6.35 -32.00 -20.24
C VAL A 2 -5.20 -31.01 -20.46
N ILE A 3 -5.24 -30.15 -21.48
CA ILE A 3 -4.52 -28.86 -21.45
C ILE A 3 -5.52 -27.76 -21.05
N GLY A 4 -5.81 -27.64 -19.75
CA GLY A 4 -6.94 -26.82 -19.30
C GLY A 4 -7.03 -26.50 -17.81
N LEU A 5 -5.92 -26.41 -17.06
CA LEU A 5 -6.01 -26.05 -15.64
C LEU A 5 -4.89 -25.15 -15.07
N GLN A 6 -3.93 -24.67 -15.88
CA GLN A 6 -2.99 -23.65 -15.39
C GLN A 6 -3.46 -22.21 -15.62
N SER A 7 -4.64 -22.01 -16.23
CA SER A 7 -5.14 -20.67 -16.62
C SER A 7 -6.10 -20.03 -15.61
N LEU A 8 -6.39 -20.67 -14.47
CA LEU A 8 -7.36 -20.16 -13.50
C LEU A 8 -6.76 -19.44 -12.29
N ILE A 9 -5.48 -19.65 -11.96
CA ILE A 9 -4.85 -18.96 -10.80
C ILE A 9 -4.33 -17.55 -11.18
N LYS A 10 -4.02 -17.32 -12.46
CA LYS A 10 -3.48 -16.03 -12.93
C LYS A 10 -4.54 -14.94 -13.19
N ARG A 11 -5.83 -15.29 -13.10
CA ARG A 11 -6.96 -14.40 -13.45
C ARG A 11 -7.38 -13.43 -12.35
N SER A 12 -7.02 -13.66 -11.09
CA SER A 12 -7.42 -12.75 -10.00
C SER A 12 -6.38 -11.69 -9.64
N PHE A 13 -5.11 -11.84 -10.05
CA PHE A 13 -4.05 -10.86 -9.79
C PHE A 13 -3.98 -9.72 -10.83
N HIS A 14 -4.67 -9.85 -11.97
CA HIS A 14 -4.55 -8.95 -13.12
C HIS A 14 -5.50 -7.75 -13.14
N ALA A 15 -6.40 -7.57 -12.17
CA ALA A 15 -7.52 -6.63 -12.31
C ALA A 15 -7.35 -5.25 -11.66
N VAL A 16 -6.25 -4.93 -10.95
CA VAL A 16 -6.16 -3.69 -10.13
C VAL A 16 -4.85 -2.88 -10.28
N THR A 17 -4.10 -2.97 -11.37
CA THR A 17 -3.02 -2.00 -11.64
C THR A 17 -3.37 -1.09 -12.82
N PRO A 18 -4.16 0.00 -12.62
CA PRO A 18 -4.41 0.96 -13.68
C PRO A 18 -3.43 2.14 -13.57
N VAL A 19 -2.14 1.94 -13.82
CA VAL A 19 -1.24 3.03 -14.22
C VAL A 19 -0.25 2.50 -15.25
N LEU A 20 -0.56 2.76 -16.53
CA LEU A 20 0.38 2.85 -17.65
C LEU A 20 1.29 1.62 -17.91
N GLN A 21 0.78 0.66 -18.67
CA GLN A 21 1.57 -0.44 -19.24
C GLN A 21 2.55 0.09 -20.31
N HIS A 22 3.79 0.42 -19.93
CA HIS A 22 4.90 0.55 -20.87
C HIS A 22 5.58 -0.83 -20.98
N ARG A 23 5.62 -1.41 -22.19
CA ARG A 23 6.30 -2.68 -22.44
C ARG A 23 7.82 -2.47 -22.60
N SER A 24 8.52 -2.42 -21.48
CA SER A 24 9.92 -2.83 -21.38
C SER A 24 9.97 -4.12 -20.57
N ASP A 25 10.69 -5.14 -21.02
CA ASP A 25 10.77 -6.45 -20.34
C ASP A 25 11.50 -6.40 -18.98
N ASP A 26 11.95 -5.22 -18.54
CA ASP A 26 12.35 -4.90 -17.17
C ASP A 26 11.70 -3.57 -16.77
N GLU A 27 10.61 -3.61 -15.99
CA GLU A 27 10.07 -2.41 -15.34
C GLU A 27 10.98 -2.04 -14.16
N PRO A 28 11.50 -0.80 -14.08
CA PRO A 28 12.30 -0.38 -12.94
C PRO A 28 11.45 -0.44 -11.66
N VAL A 29 11.87 -1.28 -10.71
CA VAL A 29 11.22 -1.43 -9.40
C VAL A 29 11.30 -0.10 -8.65
N ASP A 30 10.15 0.44 -8.20
CA ASP A 30 10.11 1.64 -7.34
C ASP A 30 10.69 1.30 -5.95
N PRO A 31 11.88 1.82 -5.60
CA PRO A 31 12.50 1.52 -4.31
C PRO A 31 11.67 2.04 -3.13
N LYS A 32 10.83 3.06 -3.35
CA LYS A 32 9.96 3.63 -2.33
C LYS A 32 8.95 2.60 -1.85
N GLN A 33 8.30 1.88 -2.76
CA GLN A 33 7.27 0.90 -2.41
C GLN A 33 7.80 -0.19 -1.48
N GLU A 34 8.97 -0.75 -1.78
CA GLU A 34 9.59 -1.76 -0.90
C GLU A 34 9.99 -1.19 0.47
N LEU A 35 10.50 0.05 0.49
CA LEU A 35 10.86 0.72 1.72
C LEU A 35 9.64 0.99 2.60
N GLU A 36 8.53 1.42 2.01
CA GLU A 36 7.26 1.60 2.70
C GLU A 36 6.80 0.31 3.35
N GLU A 37 6.77 -0.82 2.63
CA GLU A 37 6.38 -2.12 3.19
C GLU A 37 7.26 -2.53 4.38
N ARG A 38 8.58 -2.35 4.27
CA ARG A 38 9.51 -2.60 5.39
C ARG A 38 9.26 -1.64 6.57
N CYS A 39 8.87 -0.40 6.29
CA CYS A 39 8.61 0.63 7.30
C CYS A 39 7.22 0.53 7.95
N LYS A 40 6.31 -0.33 7.48
CA LYS A 40 5.03 -0.59 8.17
C LYS A 40 5.22 -1.32 9.50
N ALA A 41 6.15 -2.29 9.56
CA ALA A 41 6.41 -3.10 10.76
C ALA A 41 6.77 -2.29 12.02
N PRO A 42 7.67 -1.27 11.98
CA PRO A 42 7.93 -0.42 13.14
C PRO A 42 6.78 0.54 13.49
N CYS A 43 5.88 0.86 12.57
CA CYS A 43 4.80 1.83 12.73
C CYS A 43 3.47 1.23 13.23
N THR A 44 3.54 0.18 14.04
CA THR A 44 2.35 -0.58 14.48
C THR A 44 1.41 0.17 15.42
N ARG A 45 1.93 1.08 16.26
CA ARG A 45 1.09 1.87 17.19
C ARG A 45 0.11 2.79 16.44
N PRO A 46 0.57 3.73 15.59
CA PRO A 46 -0.36 4.59 14.85
C PRO A 46 -1.24 3.80 13.87
N LEU A 47 -0.76 2.66 13.34
CA LEU A 47 -1.61 1.76 12.55
C LEU A 47 -2.81 1.23 13.35
N LYS A 48 -2.61 0.80 14.60
CA LYS A 48 -3.70 0.33 15.47
C LYS A 48 -4.71 1.43 15.76
N GLU A 49 -4.25 2.66 15.98
CA GLU A 49 -5.11 3.83 16.22
C GLU A 49 -5.95 4.17 14.97
N TYR A 50 -5.33 4.14 13.78
CA TYR A 50 -6.03 4.30 12.52
C TYR A 50 -7.08 3.20 12.31
N GLN A 51 -6.74 1.93 12.55
CA GLN A 51 -7.69 0.82 12.45
C GLN A 51 -8.86 0.94 13.45
N ALA A 52 -8.60 1.40 14.67
CA ALA A 52 -9.64 1.67 15.66
C ALA A 52 -10.58 2.80 15.20
N CYS A 53 -10.03 3.87 14.62
CA CYS A 53 -10.83 4.93 14.02
C CYS A 53 -11.68 4.42 12.85
N ALA A 54 -11.09 3.63 11.94
CA ALA A 54 -11.79 3.08 10.78
C ALA A 54 -13.00 2.22 11.20
N LYS A 55 -12.84 1.38 12.23
CA LYS A 55 -13.94 0.60 12.81
C LYS A 55 -15.05 1.48 13.38
N ARG A 56 -14.70 2.58 14.06
CA ARG A 56 -15.68 3.53 14.63
C ARG A 56 -16.54 4.21 13.57
N ILE A 57 -16.01 4.41 12.35
CA ILE A 57 -16.71 5.11 11.27
C ILE A 57 -17.34 4.18 10.22
N GLN A 58 -17.19 2.86 10.35
CA GLN A 58 -17.56 1.87 9.33
C GLN A 58 -19.04 1.87 8.91
N GLY A 59 -19.94 2.40 9.74
CA GLY A 59 -21.37 2.53 9.44
C GLY A 59 -21.85 3.98 9.38
N ASP A 60 -20.96 4.95 9.19
CA ASP A 60 -21.35 6.35 9.10
C ASP A 60 -21.82 6.71 7.68
N GLU A 61 -23.10 7.04 7.55
CA GLU A 61 -23.70 7.48 6.29
C GLU A 61 -23.70 9.02 6.14
N SER A 62 -23.37 9.75 7.20
CA SER A 62 -23.36 11.22 7.20
C SER A 62 -22.26 11.83 6.33
N GLY A 63 -21.18 11.08 6.09
CA GLY A 63 -19.97 11.57 5.41
C GLY A 63 -19.14 12.56 6.24
N HIS A 64 -19.55 12.88 7.47
CA HIS A 64 -18.86 13.85 8.33
C HIS A 64 -17.77 13.21 9.20
N LYS A 65 -17.83 11.90 9.47
CA LYS A 65 -16.78 11.23 10.24
C LYS A 65 -15.60 10.85 9.34
N HIS A 66 -14.39 11.17 9.78
CA HIS A 66 -13.16 10.83 9.04
C HIS A 66 -12.00 10.50 9.98
N CYS A 67 -11.03 9.73 9.47
CA CYS A 67 -9.84 9.29 10.19
C CYS A 67 -8.55 9.96 9.70
N THR A 68 -8.66 11.12 9.04
CA THR A 68 -7.52 11.82 8.40
C THR A 68 -6.38 12.10 9.37
N GLY A 69 -6.68 12.45 10.63
CA GLY A 69 -5.65 12.66 11.66
C GLY A 69 -4.83 11.39 11.92
N GLN A 70 -5.50 10.27 12.23
CA GLN A 70 -4.81 9.00 12.49
C GLN A 70 -4.11 8.45 11.23
N TYR A 71 -4.68 8.72 10.05
CA TYR A 71 -4.05 8.41 8.77
C TYR A 71 -2.73 9.17 8.62
N PHE A 72 -2.73 10.48 8.89
CA PHE A 72 -1.51 11.29 8.84
C PHE A 72 -0.49 10.87 9.91
N ASP A 73 -0.90 10.50 11.11
CA ASP A 73 0.02 10.00 12.14
C ASP A 73 0.71 8.69 11.71
N TYR A 74 -0.05 7.77 11.10
CA TYR A 74 0.47 6.53 10.56
C TYR A 74 1.45 6.78 9.41
N TRP A 75 1.05 7.57 8.41
CA TRP A 75 1.90 7.86 7.26
C TRP A 75 3.12 8.70 7.63
N GLN A 76 2.99 9.64 8.56
CA GLN A 76 4.14 10.39 9.07
C GLN A 76 5.19 9.46 9.68
N CYS A 77 4.78 8.41 10.39
CA CYS A 77 5.72 7.40 10.90
C CYS A 77 6.43 6.65 9.76
N VAL A 78 5.66 6.16 8.78
CA VAL A 78 6.20 5.43 7.62
C VAL A 78 7.15 6.32 6.82
N ASP A 79 6.74 7.56 6.51
CA ASP A 79 7.53 8.53 5.76
C ASP A 79 8.82 8.90 6.48
N LYS A 80 8.78 9.11 7.79
CA LYS A 80 9.99 9.35 8.60
C LYS A 80 10.97 8.18 8.50
N CYS A 81 10.49 6.94 8.51
CA CYS A 81 11.32 5.75 8.33
C CYS A 81 11.91 5.68 6.90
N VAL A 82 11.09 5.90 5.87
CA VAL A 82 11.49 5.83 4.45
C VAL A 82 12.49 6.93 4.09
N ALA A 83 12.30 8.15 4.60
CA ALA A 83 13.12 9.33 4.27
C ALA A 83 14.63 9.09 4.52
N THR A 84 14.98 8.34 5.57
CA THR A 84 16.38 8.02 5.91
C THR A 84 17.06 7.06 4.94
N LYS A 85 16.30 6.40 4.06
CA LYS A 85 16.77 5.30 3.19
C LYS A 85 16.59 5.62 1.71
N LEU A 86 15.49 6.27 1.35
CA LEU A 86 15.07 6.44 -0.04
C LEU A 86 16.11 7.13 -0.93
N PHE A 87 16.72 8.21 -0.45
CA PHE A 87 17.71 8.97 -1.21
C PHE A 87 19.02 8.22 -1.48
N THR A 88 19.24 7.06 -0.87
CA THR A 88 20.37 6.19 -1.24
C THR A 88 20.12 5.39 -2.53
N TYR A 89 18.86 5.27 -2.95
CA TYR A 89 18.45 4.56 -4.17
C TYR A 89 18.22 5.51 -5.36
N LEU A 90 17.94 6.79 -5.09
CA LEU A 90 17.67 7.80 -6.11
C LEU A 90 18.99 8.43 -6.60
N LYS A 91 19.10 8.67 -7.92
CA LYS A 91 20.21 9.37 -8.58
C LYS A 91 19.74 10.68 -9.19
#